data_AF-A0AAX6BDK5-F1
#
_entry.id   AF-A0AAX6BDK5-F1
#
_cell.length_a   1.000
_cell.length_b   1.000
_cell.length_c   1.000
_cell.angle_alpha   90.00
_cell.angle_beta   90.00
_cell.angle_gamma   90.00
#
_symmetry.space_group_name_H-M   'P 1'
#
loop_
_entity.id
_entity.type
_entity.pdbx_description
1 polymer ?
#
loop_
_entity_poly.entity_id
_entity_poly.type
_entity_poly.pdbx_seq_one_letter_code
_entity_poly.pdbx_strand_id
1 'polypeptide(L)'
;MNVLKKLAIALIVVIAVSLLFLFRDELKPGPTLKDFSGAAELHPVVEEKKNKLVQQANDQGISIVITEGFRSKEEQDKLYAKGRTEEGNIVTYSKGGQSYHNYGLAIDFAIGLKDGQVIWDMKYDGNNNNRSDWMEVVDIAKNLGFEWGGDWQGFKDYPHFQMSPENIKGHTR
;
A
#
# COMPACT_ATOMS: atom_id res chain seq x y z
N MET A 1 -46.16 2.55 34.72
CA MET A 1 -44.96 1.74 34.39
C MET A 1 -44.30 1.31 35.70
N ASN A 2 -44.24 0.01 36.00
CA ASN A 2 -43.73 -0.49 37.30
C ASN A 2 -42.23 -0.22 37.46
N VAL A 3 -41.80 0.02 38.71
CA VAL A 3 -40.42 0.38 39.12
C VAL A 3 -39.36 -0.54 38.48
N LEU A 4 -39.66 -1.83 38.35
CA LEU A 4 -38.79 -2.81 37.68
C LEU A 4 -38.44 -2.44 36.23
N LYS A 5 -39.41 -1.92 35.46
CA LYS A 5 -39.19 -1.48 34.07
C LYS A 5 -38.30 -0.24 34.01
N LYS A 6 -38.42 0.68 34.97
CA LYS A 6 -37.55 1.88 35.05
C LYS A 6 -36.10 1.51 35.36
N LEU A 7 -35.90 0.58 36.30
CA LEU A 7 -34.55 0.09 36.66
C LEU A 7 -33.88 -0.68 35.52
N ALA A 8 -34.64 -1.53 34.81
CA ALA A 8 -34.13 -2.24 33.63
C ALA A 8 -33.70 -1.28 32.51
N ILE A 9 -34.50 -0.25 32.22
CA ILE A 9 -34.14 0.78 31.21
C ILE A 9 -32.89 1.55 31.65
N ALA A 10 -32.81 1.97 32.91
CA ALA A 10 -31.63 2.67 33.42
C ALA A 10 -30.35 1.82 33.31
N LEU A 11 -30.43 0.52 33.61
CA LEU A 11 -29.31 -0.40 33.47
C LEU A 11 -28.87 -0.57 32.01
N ILE A 12 -29.81 -0.69 31.07
CA ILE A 12 -29.51 -0.76 29.63
C ILE A 12 -28.80 0.50 29.16
N VAL A 13 -29.24 1.69 29.61
CA VAL A 13 -28.60 2.95 29.26
C VAL A 13 -27.18 3.03 29.82
N VAL A 14 -26.96 2.63 31.07
CA VAL A 14 -25.61 2.62 31.68
C VAL A 14 -24.68 1.67 30.93
N ILE A 15 -25.16 0.47 30.56
CA ILE A 15 -24.39 -0.48 29.76
C ILE A 15 -24.09 0.10 28.38
N ALA A 16 -25.09 0.66 27.69
CA ALA A 16 -24.91 1.25 26.36
C ALA A 16 -23.90 2.41 26.38
N VAL A 17 -23.97 3.29 27.39
CA VAL A 17 -23.01 4.38 27.57
C VAL A 17 -21.61 3.85 27.89
N SER A 18 -21.50 2.85 28.78
CA SER A 18 -20.21 2.22 29.12
C SER A 18 -19.59 1.53 27.91
N LEU A 19 -20.38 0.81 27.10
CA LEU A 19 -19.94 0.22 25.84
C LEU A 19 -19.51 1.32 24.84
N LEU A 20 -20.27 2.41 24.73
CA LEU A 20 -19.87 3.57 23.90
C LEU A 20 -18.52 4.15 24.33
N PHE A 21 -18.23 4.22 25.64
CA PHE A 21 -16.93 4.65 26.13
C PHE A 21 -15.82 3.63 25.82
N LEU A 22 -16.09 2.33 26.00
CA LEU A 22 -15.13 1.25 25.73
C LEU A 22 -14.79 1.14 24.23
N PHE A 23 -15.76 1.35 23.35
CA PHE A 23 -15.60 1.21 21.89
C PHE A 23 -15.43 2.54 21.16
N ARG A 24 -15.31 3.67 21.87
CA ARG A 24 -15.24 5.01 21.26
C ARG A 24 -14.15 5.12 20.19
N ASP A 25 -12.97 4.56 20.45
CA ASP A 25 -11.83 4.63 19.54
C ASP A 25 -11.93 3.65 18.36
N GLU A 26 -12.71 2.58 18.50
CA GLU A 26 -13.02 1.67 17.38
C GLU A 26 -14.12 2.23 16.47
N LEU A 27 -14.98 3.09 17.01
CA LEU A 27 -16.04 3.78 16.26
C LEU A 27 -15.54 4.99 15.47
N LYS A 28 -14.30 5.46 15.69
CA LYS A 28 -13.72 6.53 14.88
C LYS A 28 -13.48 6.04 13.45
N PRO A 29 -13.80 6.84 12.43
CA PRO A 29 -13.42 6.50 11.05
C PRO A 29 -11.90 6.28 10.99
N GLY A 30 -11.48 5.29 10.19
CA GLY A 30 -10.07 5.04 9.96
C GLY A 30 -9.39 6.20 9.20
N PRO A 31 -8.05 6.18 9.13
CA PRO A 31 -7.30 7.17 8.39
C PRO A 31 -7.71 7.14 6.91
N THR A 32 -7.56 8.28 6.28
CA THR A 32 -7.76 8.52 4.87
C THR A 32 -6.45 8.94 4.23
N LEU A 33 -6.40 8.94 2.90
CA LEU A 33 -5.19 9.36 2.18
C LEU A 33 -4.78 10.81 2.52
N LYS A 34 -5.74 11.67 2.86
CA LYS A 34 -5.49 13.08 3.21
C LYS A 34 -4.66 13.24 4.48
N ASP A 35 -4.73 12.27 5.39
CA ASP A 35 -3.96 12.28 6.64
C ASP A 35 -2.44 12.15 6.38
N PHE A 36 -2.04 11.76 5.17
CA PHE A 36 -0.66 11.60 4.73
C PHE A 36 -0.22 12.68 3.72
N SER A 37 -1.03 13.74 3.53
CA SER A 37 -0.86 14.71 2.43
C SER A 37 0.41 15.57 2.46
N GLY A 38 1.15 15.56 3.58
CA GLY A 38 2.41 16.28 3.78
C GLY A 38 3.67 15.40 3.70
N ALA A 39 3.58 14.18 3.16
CA ALA A 39 4.73 13.31 3.00
C ALA A 39 5.82 13.94 2.11
N ALA A 40 7.08 13.67 2.46
CA ALA A 40 8.26 14.03 1.67
C ALA A 40 9.18 12.80 1.40
N GLU A 41 8.80 11.65 1.96
CA GLU A 41 9.52 10.39 1.91
C GLU A 41 8.50 9.25 2.12
N LEU A 42 8.97 8.00 2.13
CA LEU A 42 8.10 6.86 2.44
C LEU A 42 7.60 6.95 3.88
N HIS A 43 6.35 6.56 4.10
CA HIS A 43 5.83 6.39 5.44
C HIS A 43 6.64 5.31 6.18
N PRO A 44 6.97 5.45 7.48
CA PRO A 44 7.83 4.50 8.19
C PRO A 44 7.37 3.03 8.12
N VAL A 45 6.06 2.79 8.15
CA VAL A 45 5.51 1.43 7.97
C VAL A 45 5.81 0.89 6.57
N VAL A 46 5.70 1.71 5.53
CA VAL A 46 5.98 1.32 4.15
C VAL A 46 7.48 1.09 3.97
N GLU A 47 8.31 1.96 4.53
CA GLU A 47 9.78 1.80 4.60
C GLU A 47 10.17 0.46 5.23
N GLU A 48 9.62 0.14 6.40
CA GLU A 48 9.86 -1.12 7.11
C GLU A 48 9.43 -2.33 6.27
N LYS A 49 8.23 -2.27 5.68
CA LYS A 49 7.65 -3.37 4.91
C LYS A 49 8.36 -3.58 3.58
N LYS A 50 8.80 -2.51 2.92
CA LYS A 50 9.70 -2.54 1.78
C LYS A 50 11.01 -3.25 2.13
N ASN A 51 11.64 -2.92 3.25
CA ASN A 51 12.88 -3.58 3.68
C ASN A 51 12.67 -5.07 3.95
N LYS A 52 11.55 -5.44 4.59
CA LYS A 52 11.16 -6.85 4.78
C LYS A 52 10.89 -7.57 3.46
N LEU A 53 10.26 -6.91 2.50
CA LEU A 53 10.02 -7.47 1.16
C LEU A 53 11.34 -7.79 0.46
N VAL A 54 12.28 -6.84 0.43
CA VAL A 54 13.62 -7.04 -0.15
C VAL A 54 14.35 -8.17 0.55
N GLN A 55 14.30 -8.23 1.88
CA GLN A 55 14.92 -9.31 2.64
C GLN A 55 14.31 -10.68 2.30
N GLN A 56 12.99 -10.82 2.39
CA GLN A 56 12.31 -12.11 2.16
C GLN A 56 12.43 -12.60 0.71
N ALA A 57 12.45 -11.69 -0.26
CA ALA A 57 12.72 -12.05 -1.65
C ALA A 57 14.15 -12.59 -1.80
N ASN A 58 15.15 -11.90 -1.22
CA ASN A 58 16.54 -12.35 -1.24
C ASN A 58 16.73 -13.71 -0.54
N ASP A 59 16.03 -13.96 0.56
CA ASP A 59 16.04 -15.26 1.25
C ASP A 59 15.52 -16.41 0.37
N GLN A 60 14.69 -16.09 -0.65
CA GLN A 60 14.23 -17.03 -1.68
C GLN A 60 15.11 -17.05 -2.94
N GLY A 61 16.26 -16.38 -2.92
CA GLY A 61 17.17 -16.28 -4.05
C GLY A 61 16.72 -15.31 -5.15
N ILE A 62 15.74 -14.45 -4.86
CA ILE A 62 15.19 -13.46 -5.80
C ILE A 62 15.73 -12.08 -5.43
N SER A 63 16.53 -11.48 -6.30
CA SER A 63 17.00 -10.11 -6.13
C SER A 63 15.95 -9.14 -6.69
N ILE A 64 15.54 -8.15 -5.89
CA ILE A 64 14.64 -7.08 -6.33
C ILE A 64 15.28 -5.71 -6.13
N VAL A 65 14.92 -4.77 -7.00
CA VAL A 65 15.32 -3.36 -6.90
C VAL A 65 14.05 -2.53 -6.76
N ILE A 66 14.02 -1.66 -5.74
CA ILE A 66 12.96 -0.66 -5.61
C ILE A 66 13.28 0.50 -6.54
N THR A 67 12.46 0.67 -7.58
CA THR A 67 12.71 1.63 -8.66
C THR A 67 12.15 3.00 -8.33
N GLU A 68 11.02 3.05 -7.62
CA GLU A 68 10.40 4.30 -7.18
C GLU A 68 9.77 4.14 -5.79
N GLY A 69 9.69 5.24 -5.05
CA GLY A 69 9.11 5.32 -3.71
C GLY A 69 8.22 6.56 -3.60
N PHE A 70 8.53 7.48 -2.68
CA PHE A 70 7.85 8.77 -2.68
C PHE A 70 8.09 9.54 -3.98
N ARG A 71 7.02 10.17 -4.50
CA ARG A 71 7.05 11.06 -5.66
C ARG A 71 6.21 12.30 -5.35
N SER A 72 6.75 13.50 -5.52
CA SER A 72 5.99 14.73 -5.29
C SER A 72 4.79 14.87 -6.25
N LYS A 73 3.86 15.76 -5.94
CA LYS A 73 2.67 16.00 -6.78
C LYS A 73 3.09 16.62 -8.12
N GLU A 74 4.09 17.49 -8.08
CA GLU A 74 4.66 18.18 -9.23
C GLU A 74 5.37 17.19 -10.17
N GLU A 75 6.13 16.24 -9.62
CA GLU A 75 6.73 15.16 -10.41
C GLU A 75 5.66 14.24 -11.03
N GLN A 76 4.60 13.93 -10.27
CA GLN A 76 3.49 13.13 -10.78
C GLN A 76 2.75 13.85 -11.92
N ASP A 77 2.54 15.16 -11.84
CA ASP A 77 1.92 15.93 -12.92
C ASP A 77 2.79 15.92 -14.19
N LYS A 78 4.13 15.96 -14.06
CA LYS A 78 5.04 15.78 -15.20
C LYS A 78 4.92 14.38 -15.82
N LEU A 79 4.80 13.33 -15.01
CA LEU A 79 4.55 11.99 -15.54
C LEU A 79 3.18 11.89 -16.23
N TYR A 80 2.15 12.53 -15.68
CA TYR A 80 0.83 12.60 -16.29
C TYR A 80 0.85 13.34 -17.64
N ALA A 81 1.72 14.33 -17.82
CA ALA A 81 1.84 15.09 -19.07
C ALA A 81 2.34 14.25 -20.26
N LYS A 82 3.16 13.22 -20.01
CA LYS A 82 3.73 12.35 -21.06
C LYS A 82 2.65 11.62 -21.87
N GLY A 83 2.76 11.67 -23.19
CA GLY A 83 1.78 11.11 -24.13
C GLY A 83 0.45 11.88 -24.17
N ARG A 84 0.37 13.05 -23.52
CA ARG A 84 -0.80 13.94 -23.51
C ARG A 84 -0.42 15.33 -24.00
N THR A 85 0.34 16.07 -23.20
CA THR A 85 0.82 17.42 -23.50
C THR A 85 2.32 17.46 -23.74
N GLU A 86 3.04 16.40 -23.38
CA GLU A 86 4.46 16.17 -23.68
C GLU A 86 4.63 14.88 -24.48
N GLU A 87 5.72 14.76 -25.23
CA GLU A 87 6.06 13.55 -25.97
C GLU A 87 6.35 12.35 -25.04
N GLY A 88 6.21 11.14 -25.58
CA GLY A 88 6.45 9.89 -24.87
C GLY A 88 5.18 9.05 -24.68
N ASN A 89 5.34 7.90 -24.04
CA ASN A 89 4.23 6.99 -23.77
C ASN A 89 3.46 7.43 -22.51
N ILE A 90 2.16 7.15 -22.48
CA ILE A 90 1.36 7.29 -21.27
C ILE A 90 1.86 6.25 -20.26
N VAL A 91 2.45 6.71 -19.16
CA VAL A 91 2.96 5.87 -18.07
C VAL A 91 2.09 5.91 -16.81
N THR A 92 1.13 6.83 -16.74
CA THR A 92 0.20 6.94 -15.63
C THR A 92 -1.11 7.62 -16.05
N TYR A 93 -2.19 7.34 -15.31
CA TYR A 93 -3.47 8.03 -15.43
C TYR A 93 -3.78 8.93 -14.22
N SER A 94 -2.90 8.92 -13.21
CA SER A 94 -3.08 9.69 -11.98
C SER A 94 -2.37 11.04 -12.08
N LYS A 95 -3.10 12.12 -11.77
CA LYS A 95 -2.52 13.46 -11.58
C LYS A 95 -1.83 13.57 -10.22
N GLY A 96 -1.11 14.67 -10.00
CA GLY A 96 -0.59 15.06 -8.70
C GLY A 96 -1.68 15.03 -7.62
N GLY A 97 -1.41 14.32 -6.53
CA GLY A 97 -2.33 14.10 -5.41
C GLY A 97 -3.32 12.96 -5.60
N GLN A 98 -3.27 12.23 -6.72
CA GLN A 98 -4.11 11.06 -6.98
C GLN A 98 -3.33 9.74 -6.89
N SER A 99 -1.99 9.80 -6.83
CA SER A 99 -1.12 8.65 -6.71
C SER A 99 -0.71 8.41 -5.26
N TYR A 100 -0.66 7.16 -4.82
CA TYR A 100 -0.19 6.78 -3.47
C TYR A 100 1.29 7.14 -3.25
N HIS A 101 2.09 7.24 -4.31
CA HIS A 101 3.46 7.76 -4.24
C HIS A 101 3.51 9.19 -3.70
N ASN A 102 2.47 10.00 -3.93
CA ASN A 102 2.37 11.38 -3.43
C ASN A 102 2.15 11.47 -1.92
N TYR A 103 1.89 10.34 -1.28
CA TYR A 103 1.60 10.22 0.15
C TYR A 103 2.64 9.34 0.87
N GLY A 104 3.70 8.90 0.16
CA GLY A 104 4.70 7.99 0.73
C GLY A 104 4.17 6.57 1.00
N LEU A 105 3.08 6.19 0.33
CA LEU A 105 2.36 4.94 0.59
C LEU A 105 2.50 3.88 -0.52
N ALA A 106 3.40 4.09 -1.48
CA ALA A 106 3.63 3.17 -2.58
C ALA A 106 5.11 3.03 -2.91
N ILE A 107 5.44 1.89 -3.52
CA ILE A 107 6.74 1.56 -4.07
C ILE A 107 6.54 0.86 -5.42
N ASP A 108 7.49 1.06 -6.33
CA ASP A 108 7.61 0.26 -7.55
C ASP A 108 8.84 -0.64 -7.45
N PHE A 109 8.77 -1.83 -8.03
CA PHE A 109 9.89 -2.77 -8.06
C PHE A 109 10.21 -3.32 -9.45
N ALA A 110 11.42 -3.84 -9.59
CA ALA A 110 11.88 -4.63 -10.71
C ALA A 110 12.71 -5.83 -10.19
N ILE A 111 12.90 -6.84 -11.03
CA ILE A 111 13.80 -7.97 -10.74
C ILE A 111 15.23 -7.55 -11.07
N GLY A 112 16.16 -7.76 -10.14
CA GLY A 112 17.59 -7.58 -10.34
C GLY A 112 18.25 -8.86 -10.85
N LEU A 113 19.10 -8.72 -11.86
CA LEU A 113 19.90 -9.81 -12.41
C LEU A 113 21.32 -9.84 -11.82
N LYS A 114 21.99 -10.98 -11.91
CA LYS A 114 23.35 -11.18 -11.37
C LYS A 114 24.42 -10.29 -11.98
N ASP A 115 24.18 -9.80 -13.20
CA ASP A 115 25.06 -8.88 -13.92
C ASP A 115 24.77 -7.40 -13.63
N GLY A 116 23.85 -7.12 -12.70
CA GLY A 116 23.45 -5.77 -12.29
C GLY A 116 22.38 -5.14 -13.19
N GLN A 117 21.91 -5.84 -14.22
CA GLN A 117 20.76 -5.38 -15.00
C GLN A 117 19.46 -5.51 -14.20
N VAL A 118 18.45 -4.73 -14.57
CA VAL A 118 17.09 -4.82 -14.02
C VAL A 118 16.10 -5.13 -15.13
N ILE A 119 15.12 -5.99 -14.84
CA ILE A 119 14.11 -6.42 -15.81
C ILE A 119 12.69 -6.33 -15.24
N TRP A 120 11.74 -6.10 -16.14
CA TRP A 120 10.31 -6.09 -15.89
C TRP A 120 9.63 -7.28 -16.58
N ASP A 121 10.15 -8.48 -16.33
CA ASP A 121 9.61 -9.72 -16.89
C ASP A 121 8.85 -10.52 -15.83
N MET A 122 7.53 -10.54 -15.97
CA MET A 122 6.64 -11.29 -15.07
C MET A 122 6.73 -12.81 -15.22
N LYS A 123 7.49 -13.32 -16.19
CA LYS A 123 7.67 -14.77 -16.43
C LYS A 123 9.06 -15.26 -16.05
N TYR A 124 9.96 -14.36 -15.66
CA TYR A 124 11.31 -14.70 -15.28
C TYR A 124 11.32 -15.61 -14.04
N ASP A 125 12.15 -16.65 -14.09
CA ASP A 125 12.40 -17.63 -13.03
C ASP A 125 13.92 -17.74 -12.86
N GLY A 126 14.49 -16.84 -12.07
CA GLY A 126 15.93 -16.76 -11.83
C GLY A 126 16.42 -17.73 -10.76
N ASN A 127 15.52 -18.14 -9.86
CA ASN A 127 15.81 -19.11 -8.81
C ASN A 127 15.64 -20.57 -9.28
N ASN A 128 15.09 -20.80 -10.48
CA ASN A 128 14.86 -22.08 -11.15
C ASN A 128 13.93 -23.03 -10.37
N ASN A 129 12.91 -22.50 -9.69
CA ASN A 129 11.96 -23.30 -8.91
C ASN A 129 10.67 -23.63 -9.70
N ASN A 130 10.60 -23.30 -11.00
CA ASN A 130 9.44 -23.40 -11.88
C ASN A 130 8.27 -22.49 -11.50
N ARG A 131 8.55 -21.37 -10.83
CA ARG A 131 7.61 -20.30 -10.54
C ARG A 131 8.20 -18.98 -11.04
N SER A 132 7.32 -18.03 -11.32
CA SER A 132 7.75 -16.69 -11.67
C SER A 132 8.25 -15.96 -10.42
N ASP A 133 9.50 -15.50 -10.44
CA ASP A 133 10.10 -14.67 -9.39
C ASP A 133 9.21 -13.44 -9.10
N TRP A 134 8.66 -12.83 -10.17
CA TRP A 134 7.75 -11.69 -10.06
C TRP A 134 6.53 -12.03 -9.20
N MET A 135 5.90 -13.17 -9.46
CA MET A 135 4.70 -13.58 -8.74
C MET A 135 5.01 -14.01 -7.31
N GLU A 136 6.20 -14.59 -7.06
CA GLU A 136 6.64 -14.88 -5.70
C GLU A 136 6.85 -13.59 -4.88
N VAL A 137 7.44 -12.56 -5.49
CA VAL A 137 7.57 -11.23 -4.87
C VAL A 137 6.20 -10.61 -4.59
N VAL A 138 5.24 -10.75 -5.51
CA VAL A 138 3.84 -10.30 -5.29
C VAL A 138 3.20 -11.01 -4.11
N ASP A 139 3.37 -12.33 -3.99
CA ASP A 139 2.82 -13.10 -2.86
C ASP A 139 3.42 -12.63 -1.52
N ILE A 140 4.74 -12.39 -1.47
CA ILE A 140 5.42 -11.84 -0.30
C ILE A 140 4.88 -10.45 0.04
N ALA A 141 4.78 -9.56 -0.95
CA ALA A 141 4.30 -8.19 -0.76
C ALA A 141 2.87 -8.17 -0.20
N LYS A 142 1.98 -9.01 -0.74
CA LYS A 142 0.60 -9.16 -0.25
C LYS A 142 0.56 -9.66 1.20
N ASN A 143 1.38 -10.65 1.56
CA ASN A 143 1.49 -11.12 2.93
C ASN A 143 2.03 -10.05 3.90
N LEU A 144 2.81 -9.09 3.39
CA LEU A 144 3.28 -7.94 4.16
C LEU A 144 2.23 -6.82 4.29
N GLY A 145 1.10 -6.92 3.60
CA GLY A 145 -0.02 -5.98 3.64
C GLY A 145 -0.05 -4.99 2.47
N PHE A 146 0.75 -5.20 1.42
CA PHE A 146 0.64 -4.43 0.19
C PHE A 146 -0.53 -4.91 -0.68
N GLU A 147 -1.19 -3.96 -1.32
CA GLU A 147 -2.03 -4.17 -2.48
C GLU A 147 -1.14 -4.11 -3.74
N TRP A 148 -1.47 -4.89 -4.76
CA TRP A 148 -0.70 -4.96 -6.00
C TRP A 148 -1.44 -4.35 -7.19
N GLY A 149 -0.76 -3.51 -7.97
CA GLY A 149 -1.34 -2.85 -9.14
C GLY A 149 -1.72 -3.81 -10.29
N GLY A 150 -1.15 -5.02 -10.31
CA GLY A 150 -1.55 -6.06 -11.25
C GLY A 150 -2.94 -6.66 -11.00
N ASP A 151 -3.50 -6.48 -9.80
CA ASP A 151 -4.86 -6.92 -9.44
C ASP A 151 -5.94 -5.91 -9.87
N TRP A 152 -5.55 -4.70 -10.29
CA TRP A 152 -6.51 -3.68 -10.70
C TRP A 152 -7.34 -4.14 -11.90
N GLN A 153 -8.63 -3.80 -11.89
CA GLN A 153 -9.56 -4.15 -12.98
C GLN A 153 -9.33 -3.30 -14.23
N GLY A 154 -8.77 -2.10 -14.07
CA GLY A 154 -8.50 -1.16 -15.15
C GLY A 154 -7.08 -1.28 -15.70
N PHE A 155 -6.43 -0.12 -15.88
CA PHE A 155 -5.02 -0.05 -16.25
C PHE A 155 -4.19 -0.76 -15.18
N LYS A 156 -3.54 -1.87 -15.53
CA LYS A 156 -2.71 -2.64 -14.61
C LYS A 156 -1.31 -2.07 -14.56
N ASP A 157 -0.84 -1.83 -13.34
CA ASP A 157 0.50 -1.34 -13.07
C ASP A 157 1.28 -2.43 -12.33
N TYR A 158 1.97 -3.27 -13.09
CA TYR A 158 2.57 -4.49 -12.54
C TYR A 158 3.71 -4.22 -11.54
N PRO A 159 4.58 -3.21 -11.72
CA PRO A 159 5.60 -2.85 -10.73
C PRO A 159 5.04 -2.34 -9.41
N HIS A 160 3.78 -1.88 -9.38
CA HIS A 160 3.25 -1.06 -8.30
C HIS A 160 2.76 -1.87 -7.11
N PHE A 161 3.24 -1.49 -5.92
CA PHE A 161 2.67 -1.89 -4.63
C PHE A 161 2.25 -0.66 -3.83
N GLN A 162 1.11 -0.74 -3.14
CA GLN A 162 0.66 0.31 -2.23
C GLN A 162 0.09 -0.22 -0.92
N MET A 163 0.10 0.60 0.12
CA MET A 163 -0.63 0.32 1.36
C MET A 163 -1.78 1.30 1.52
N SER A 164 -3.00 0.78 1.67
CA SER A 164 -4.14 1.60 2.04
C SER A 164 -3.93 2.24 3.43
N PRO A 165 -4.54 3.41 3.70
CA PRO A 165 -4.53 4.01 5.03
C PRO A 165 -4.88 3.02 6.16
N GLU A 166 -5.83 2.11 5.92
CA GLU A 166 -6.23 1.11 6.91
C GLU A 166 -5.14 0.05 7.13
N ASN A 167 -4.46 -0.38 6.07
CA ASN A 167 -3.30 -1.27 6.20
C ASN A 167 -2.16 -0.59 6.98
N ILE A 168 -2.02 0.74 6.93
CA ILE A 168 -1.06 1.46 7.76
C ILE A 168 -1.45 1.41 9.25
N LYS A 169 -2.72 1.64 9.59
CA LYS A 169 -3.22 1.63 10.98
C LYS A 169 -3.14 0.25 11.64
N GLY A 170 -3.38 -0.82 10.88
CA GLY A 170 -3.33 -2.19 11.40
C GLY A 170 -1.96 -2.63 11.92
N HIS A 171 -0.89 -1.90 11.58
CA HIS A 171 0.49 -2.22 11.93
C HIS A 171 1.10 -1.30 13.01
N THR A 172 0.33 -0.34 13.54
CA THR A 172 0.77 0.56 14.63
C THR A 172 0.20 0.19 16.00
N ARG A 173 -0.46 -0.97 16.12
CA ARG A 173 -0.98 -1.53 17.38
C ARG A 173 -0.08 -2.63 17.94
#